data_AF-A0A5E4KYB2-F1
#
_entry.id   AF-A0A5E4KYB2-F1
#
_cell.length_a   1.000
_cell.length_b   1.000
_cell.length_c   1.000
_cell.angle_alpha   90.00
_cell.angle_beta   90.00
_cell.angle_gamma   90.00
#
_symmetry.space_group_name_H-M   'P 1'
#
loop_
_entity.id
_entity.type
_entity.pdbx_description
1 polymer ?
#
loop_
_entity_poly.entity_id
_entity_poly.type
_entity_poly.pdbx_seq_one_letter_code
_entity_poly.pdbx_strand_id
1 'polypeptide(L)'
;MSSWIPFLLLGAIVVSLGCISDKGVAPGLNESLIKIAEEVPDVASFIARNPDSHPEITVLAPESISQLSKKYPALYGNLPNRTLYKLEYRGDRGLLVIVDLENKKVLKYFRTAGVSLE
;
A
#
# COMPACT_ATOMS: atom_id res chain seq x y z
N MET A 1 20.74 -20.36 59.60
CA MET A 1 20.04 -20.72 58.36
C MET A 1 19.34 -19.45 57.89
N SER A 2 20.01 -18.49 57.24
CA SER A 2 20.45 -18.51 55.83
C SER A 2 19.30 -19.02 54.96
N SER A 3 18.61 -18.19 54.18
CA SER A 3 19.21 -17.51 53.04
C SER A 3 18.41 -16.28 52.58
N TRP A 4 19.09 -15.14 52.47
CA TRP A 4 18.78 -14.05 51.55
C TRP A 4 19.35 -14.42 50.16
N ILE A 5 18.58 -14.29 49.09
CA ILE A 5 19.09 -14.31 47.70
C ILE A 5 18.37 -13.20 46.88
N PRO A 6 19.09 -12.46 46.02
CA PRO A 6 18.80 -11.07 45.68
C PRO A 6 18.19 -10.86 44.30
N PHE A 7 17.81 -9.61 44.03
CA PHE A 7 17.65 -8.99 42.72
C PHE A 7 18.79 -9.36 41.75
N LEU A 8 18.44 -9.59 40.47
CA LEU A 8 19.11 -9.17 39.20
C LEU A 8 18.72 -10.16 38.08
N LEU A 9 17.90 -9.77 37.10
CA LEU A 9 18.23 -9.08 35.83
C LEU A 9 18.53 -10.07 34.67
N LEU A 10 18.03 -9.72 33.48
CA LEU A 10 18.19 -10.37 32.16
C LEU A 10 17.30 -11.60 31.89
N GLY A 11 16.57 -11.74 30.77
CA GLY A 11 16.66 -11.02 29.50
C GLY A 11 15.30 -10.90 28.82
N ALA A 12 15.03 -9.69 28.34
CA ALA A 12 14.05 -9.42 27.32
C ALA A 12 14.47 -10.14 26.03
N ILE A 13 13.70 -11.13 25.60
CA ILE A 13 13.71 -11.56 24.20
C ILE A 13 12.57 -10.83 23.52
N VAL A 14 12.89 -9.64 23.04
CA VAL A 14 12.11 -8.93 22.04
C VAL A 14 12.28 -9.72 20.74
N VAL A 15 11.40 -10.69 20.50
CA VAL A 15 11.22 -11.21 19.13
C VAL A 15 10.54 -10.09 18.36
N SER A 16 11.37 -9.33 17.67
CA SER A 16 11.01 -8.41 16.61
C SER A 16 10.42 -9.22 15.44
N LEU A 17 9.16 -9.64 15.59
CA LEU A 17 8.34 -9.96 14.43
C LEU A 17 7.90 -8.61 13.86
N GLY A 18 8.57 -8.24 12.77
CA GLY A 18 8.42 -6.98 12.08
C GLY A 18 6.95 -6.60 11.92
N CYS A 19 6.67 -5.38 12.34
CA CYS A 19 5.40 -4.70 12.19
C CYS A 19 4.89 -4.82 10.75
N ILE A 20 3.95 -5.74 10.50
CA ILE A 20 2.96 -5.53 9.46
C ILE A 20 2.07 -4.45 10.05
N SER A 21 2.42 -3.20 9.71
CA SER A 21 1.61 -2.05 10.07
C SER A 21 0.34 -2.13 9.21
N ASP A 22 -0.64 -2.87 9.71
CA ASP A 22 -2.04 -2.71 9.36
C ASP A 22 -2.46 -1.32 9.87
N LYS A 23 -1.96 -0.27 9.21
CA LYS A 23 -2.47 1.08 9.43
C LYS A 23 -3.76 1.14 8.65
N GLY A 24 -4.84 0.76 9.31
CA GLY A 24 -6.20 1.06 8.87
C GLY A 24 -6.25 2.51 8.41
N VAL A 25 -6.30 2.69 7.09
CA VAL A 25 -6.44 3.99 6.46
C VAL A 25 -7.80 4.53 6.89
N ALA A 26 -7.84 5.73 7.45
CA ALA A 26 -9.08 6.31 7.97
C ALA A 26 -10.18 6.28 6.89
N PRO A 27 -11.44 5.95 7.21
CA PRO A 27 -12.49 5.74 6.20
C PRO A 27 -12.66 6.92 5.23
N GLY A 28 -12.56 8.17 5.71
CA GLY A 28 -12.64 9.36 4.84
C GLY A 28 -11.45 9.55 3.89
N LEU A 29 -10.30 8.96 4.21
CA LEU A 29 -9.12 8.97 3.33
C LEU A 29 -9.32 7.97 2.18
N ASN A 30 -9.94 6.81 2.42
CA ASN A 30 -10.25 5.84 1.38
C ASN A 30 -11.18 6.42 0.31
N GLU A 31 -12.27 7.09 0.73
CA GLU A 31 -13.19 7.73 -0.20
C GLU A 31 -12.52 8.82 -1.05
N SER A 32 -11.64 9.61 -0.44
CA SER A 32 -10.90 10.66 -1.16
C SER A 32 -9.97 10.08 -2.22
N LEU A 33 -9.25 9.01 -1.88
CA LEU A 33 -8.36 8.31 -2.80
C LEU A 33 -9.12 7.66 -3.96
N ILE A 34 -10.26 7.03 -3.68
CA ILE A 34 -11.12 6.41 -4.70
C ILE A 34 -11.66 7.49 -5.64
N LYS A 35 -12.18 8.61 -5.12
CA LYS A 35 -12.66 9.73 -5.94
C LYS A 35 -11.59 10.26 -6.88
N ILE A 36 -10.37 10.48 -6.39
CA ILE A 36 -9.25 10.92 -7.23
C ILE A 36 -8.93 9.87 -8.31
N ALA A 37 -8.98 8.58 -7.98
CA ALA A 37 -8.75 7.51 -8.93
C ALA A 37 -9.82 7.47 -10.04
N GLU A 38 -11.09 7.69 -9.68
CA GLU A 38 -12.23 7.74 -10.60
C GLU A 38 -12.20 8.93 -11.57
N GLU A 39 -11.38 9.96 -11.32
CA GLU A 39 -11.17 11.05 -12.31
C GLU A 39 -10.51 10.54 -13.60
N VAL A 40 -9.85 9.37 -13.57
CA VAL A 40 -9.30 8.73 -14.76
C VAL A 40 -10.37 7.84 -15.42
N PRO A 41 -10.81 8.12 -16.67
CA PRO A 41 -11.90 7.39 -17.32
C PRO A 41 -11.71 5.87 -17.39
N ASP A 42 -10.48 5.42 -17.59
CA ASP A 42 -10.14 3.99 -17.65
C ASP A 42 -10.30 3.29 -16.30
N VAL A 43 -9.99 4.00 -15.20
CA VAL A 43 -10.14 3.51 -13.84
C VAL A 43 -11.61 3.50 -13.45
N ALA A 44 -12.35 4.58 -13.70
CA ALA A 44 -13.80 4.63 -13.48
C ALA A 44 -14.54 3.52 -14.25
N SER A 45 -14.18 3.31 -15.52
CA SER A 45 -14.73 2.23 -16.33
C SER A 45 -14.40 0.84 -15.79
N PHE A 46 -13.25 0.68 -15.14
CA PHE A 46 -12.88 -0.57 -14.49
C PHE A 46 -13.74 -0.82 -13.25
N ILE A 47 -13.87 0.18 -12.38
CA ILE A 47 -14.66 0.10 -11.14
C ILE A 47 -16.13 -0.19 -11.48
N ALA A 48 -16.71 0.51 -12.46
CA ALA A 48 -18.09 0.30 -12.89
C ALA A 48 -18.35 -1.13 -13.43
N ARG A 49 -17.34 -1.79 -14.00
CA ARG A 49 -17.44 -3.19 -14.48
C ARG A 49 -17.21 -4.22 -13.37
N ASN A 50 -16.60 -3.82 -12.26
CA ASN A 50 -16.26 -4.69 -11.13
C ASN A 50 -16.81 -4.07 -9.83
N PRO A 51 -18.13 -3.99 -9.66
CA PRO A 51 -18.75 -3.30 -8.52
C PRO A 51 -18.36 -3.90 -7.16
N ASP A 52 -18.02 -5.19 -7.12
CA ASP A 52 -17.58 -5.90 -5.92
C ASP A 52 -16.08 -5.75 -5.64
N SER A 53 -15.32 -5.12 -6.55
CA SER A 53 -13.90 -4.92 -6.39
C SER A 53 -13.61 -3.71 -5.51
N HIS A 54 -13.40 -3.96 -4.22
CA HIS A 54 -12.85 -2.96 -3.31
C HIS A 54 -11.32 -2.89 -3.42
N PRO A 55 -10.71 -1.69 -3.53
CA PRO A 55 -9.27 -1.59 -3.64
C PRO A 55 -8.59 -1.88 -2.30
N GLU A 56 -7.51 -2.63 -2.35
CA GLU A 56 -6.52 -2.72 -1.28
C GLU A 56 -5.63 -1.47 -1.34
N ILE A 57 -5.59 -0.69 -0.25
CA ILE A 57 -4.85 0.57 -0.20
C ILE A 57 -3.56 0.37 0.57
N THR A 58 -2.43 0.63 -0.10
CA THR A 58 -1.10 0.60 0.51
C THR A 58 -0.48 1.99 0.50
N VAL A 59 0.05 2.43 1.64
CA VAL A 59 0.85 3.67 1.71
C VAL A 59 2.26 3.40 1.20
N LEU A 60 2.70 4.20 0.23
CA LEU A 60 4.05 4.17 -0.32
C LEU A 60 4.86 5.33 0.27
N ALA A 61 5.69 5.02 1.26
CA ALA A 61 6.64 5.98 1.81
C ALA A 61 7.75 6.34 0.78
N PRO A 62 8.36 7.54 0.87
CA PRO A 62 9.42 7.97 -0.06
C PRO A 62 10.58 6.96 -0.17
N GLU A 63 11.02 6.41 0.96
CA GLU A 63 12.10 5.42 1.01
C GLU A 63 11.71 4.14 0.28
N SER A 64 10.47 3.67 0.47
CA SER A 64 9.92 2.52 -0.24
C SER A 64 9.84 2.77 -1.74
N ILE A 65 9.44 3.96 -2.18
CA ILE A 65 9.42 4.34 -3.60
C ILE A 65 10.83 4.30 -4.19
N SER A 66 11.84 4.82 -3.48
CA SER A 66 13.23 4.79 -3.91
C SER A 66 13.78 3.36 -4.06
N GLN A 67 13.36 2.44 -3.19
CA GLN A 67 13.73 1.02 -3.31
C GLN A 67 12.98 0.32 -4.44
N LEU A 68 11.67 0.55 -4.55
CA LEU A 68 10.82 -0.02 -5.59
C LEU A 68 11.19 0.50 -6.99
N SER A 69 11.65 1.74 -7.12
CA SER A 69 12.10 2.32 -8.39
C SER A 69 13.37 1.65 -8.92
N LYS A 70 14.26 1.20 -8.04
CA LYS A 70 15.44 0.41 -8.43
C LYS A 70 15.05 -1.00 -8.87
N LYS A 71 14.11 -1.63 -8.16
CA LYS A 71 13.69 -3.02 -8.42
C LYS A 71 12.75 -3.13 -9.63
N TYR A 72 11.83 -2.18 -9.79
CA TYR A 72 10.79 -2.15 -10.81
C TYR A 72 10.73 -0.76 -11.46
N PRO A 73 11.75 -0.36 -12.22
CA PRO A 73 11.88 1.00 -12.76
C PRO A 73 10.73 1.40 -13.69
N ALA A 74 10.17 0.46 -14.46
CA ALA A 74 9.01 0.74 -15.31
C ALA A 74 7.79 1.23 -14.50
N LEU A 75 7.57 0.63 -13.32
CA LEU A 75 6.42 0.95 -12.46
C LEU A 75 6.72 2.19 -11.60
N TYR A 76 7.88 2.27 -10.95
CA TYR A 76 8.14 3.29 -9.92
C TYR A 76 9.25 4.31 -10.25
N GLY A 77 9.95 4.17 -11.39
CA GLY A 77 11.16 4.92 -11.75
C GLY A 77 11.06 6.46 -11.78
N ASN A 78 9.86 6.99 -12.01
CA ASN A 78 9.61 8.43 -12.18
C ASN A 78 8.58 8.98 -11.17
N LEU A 79 8.35 8.26 -10.07
CA LEU A 79 7.43 8.74 -9.05
C LEU A 79 8.12 9.78 -8.16
N PRO A 80 7.40 10.82 -7.71
CA PRO A 80 7.96 11.82 -6.83
C PRO A 80 8.35 11.19 -5.48
N ASN A 81 9.42 11.71 -4.88
CA ASN A 81 9.93 11.25 -3.59
C ASN A 81 9.12 11.84 -2.42
N ARG A 82 7.86 11.43 -2.31
CA ARG A 82 6.91 11.78 -1.23
C ARG A 82 5.96 10.63 -0.95
N THR A 83 5.12 10.76 0.07
CA THR A 83 4.09 9.76 0.37
C THR A 83 3.06 9.68 -0.75
N LEU A 84 2.92 8.49 -1.33
CA LEU A 84 1.92 8.16 -2.34
C LEU A 84 1.02 7.02 -1.85
N TYR A 85 -0.07 6.76 -2.57
CA TYR A 85 -1.01 5.70 -2.24
C TYR A 85 -1.17 4.77 -3.43
N LYS A 86 -0.97 3.48 -3.20
CA LYS A 86 -1.25 2.42 -4.16
C LYS A 86 -2.64 1.88 -3.89
N LEU A 87 -3.52 1.91 -4.87
CA LEU A 87 -4.83 1.27 -4.85
C LEU A 87 -4.77 0.05 -5.76
N GLU A 88 -5.05 -1.12 -5.22
CA GLU A 88 -4.99 -2.38 -5.96
C GLU A 88 -6.38 -3.02 -5.98
N TYR A 89 -7.01 -2.98 -7.15
CA TYR A 89 -8.32 -3.55 -7.41
C TYR A 89 -8.16 -4.99 -7.92
N ARG A 90 -8.92 -5.93 -7.33
CA ARG A 90 -8.94 -7.34 -7.73
C ARG A 90 -10.22 -7.62 -8.52
N GLY A 91 -10.07 -8.26 -9.68
CA GLY A 91 -11.17 -8.64 -10.58
C GLY A 91 -10.63 -9.51 -11.72
N ASP A 92 -11.37 -9.64 -12.83
CA ASP A 92 -10.96 -10.45 -14.00
C ASP A 92 -9.53 -10.16 -14.48
N ARG A 93 -9.17 -8.87 -14.49
CA ARG A 93 -7.80 -8.39 -14.64
C ARG A 93 -7.59 -7.36 -13.55
N GLY A 94 -6.59 -7.52 -12.69
CA GLY A 94 -6.39 -6.55 -11.62
C GLY A 94 -6.01 -5.18 -12.18
N LEU A 95 -6.22 -4.15 -11.37
CA LEU A 95 -5.86 -2.77 -11.71
C LEU A 95 -5.10 -2.17 -10.54
N LEU A 96 -3.90 -1.66 -10.81
CA LEU A 96 -3.12 -0.93 -9.83
C LEU A 96 -3.09 0.54 -10.23
N VAL A 97 -3.40 1.41 -9.28
CA VAL A 97 -3.43 2.86 -9.43
C VAL A 97 -2.52 3.50 -8.37
N ILE A 98 -1.66 4.43 -8.78
CA ILE A 98 -0.81 5.19 -7.87
C ILE A 98 -1.36 6.62 -7.82
N VAL A 99 -1.81 7.01 -6.64
CA VAL A 99 -2.46 8.30 -6.35
C VAL A 99 -1.53 9.17 -5.51
N ASP A 100 -1.45 10.43 -5.91
CA ASP A 100 -0.85 11.51 -5.15
C ASP A 100 -1.97 12.31 -4.48
N LEU A 101 -2.20 12.05 -3.20
CA LEU A 101 -3.27 12.69 -2.44
C LEU A 101 -3.05 14.20 -2.30
N GLU A 102 -1.82 14.62 -2.06
CA GLU A 102 -1.45 16.02 -1.86
C GLU A 102 -1.79 16.86 -3.10
N ASN A 103 -1.58 16.30 -4.28
CA ASN A 103 -1.82 16.98 -5.57
C ASN A 103 -3.13 16.55 -6.23
N LYS A 104 -3.92 15.71 -5.55
CA LYS A 104 -5.21 15.18 -6.00
C LYS A 104 -5.15 14.65 -7.43
N LYS A 105 -4.17 13.80 -7.73
CA LYS A 105 -4.01 13.25 -9.09
C LYS A 105 -3.55 11.80 -9.09
N VAL A 106 -3.94 11.10 -10.14
CA VAL A 106 -3.36 9.80 -10.50
C VAL A 106 -2.02 10.04 -11.20
N LEU A 107 -0.95 9.42 -10.70
CA LEU A 107 0.38 9.50 -11.30
C LEU A 107 0.59 8.40 -12.34
N LYS A 108 0.11 7.20 -12.03
CA LYS A 108 0.22 6.02 -12.89
C LYS A 108 -0.94 5.08 -12.63
N TYR A 109 -1.36 4.34 -13.65
CA TYR A 109 -2.21 3.18 -13.50
C TYR A 109 -1.79 2.12 -14.51
N PHE A 110 -1.98 0.85 -14.17
CA PHE A 110 -1.70 -0.26 -15.07
C PHE A 110 -2.59 -1.45 -14.74
N ARG A 111 -3.03 -2.15 -15.80
CA ARG A 111 -3.73 -3.42 -15.65
C ARG A 111 -2.71 -4.50 -15.32
N THR A 112 -2.96 -5.24 -14.25
CA THR A 112 -2.21 -6.46 -13.99
C THR A 112 -2.81 -7.56 -14.87
N ALA A 113 -1.96 -8.20 -15.68
CA ALA A 113 -2.35 -9.45 -16.30
C ALA A 113 -2.50 -10.44 -15.13
N GLY A 114 -3.72 -10.90 -14.89
CA GLY A 114 -3.92 -12.02 -13.98
C GLY A 114 -3.13 -13.18 -14.54
N VAL A 115 -1.97 -13.48 -13.95
CA VAL A 115 -1.48 -14.84 -14.01
C VAL A 115 -2.47 -15.57 -13.12
N SER A 116 -3.50 -16.17 -13.73
CA SER A 116 -4.25 -17.23 -13.07
C SER A 116 -3.21 -18.27 -12.71
N LEU A 117 -2.81 -18.30 -11.44
CA LEU A 117 -2.14 -19.46 -10.87
C LEU A 117 -3.27 -20.47 -10.60
N GLU A 118 -3.75 -21.10 -11.68
CA GLU A 118 -4.47 -22.37 -11.56
C GLU A 118 -3.53 -23.44 -10.98
#